data_AF-A0AAE2YIW7-F1
#
_entry.id   AF-A0AAE2YIW7-F1
#
_cell.length_a   1.000
_cell.length_b   1.000
_cell.length_c   1.000
_cell.angle_alpha   90.00
_cell.angle_beta   90.00
_cell.angle_gamma   90.00
#
_symmetry.space_group_name_H-M   'P 1'
#
loop_
_entity.id
_entity.type
_entity.pdbx_description
1 polymer ?
#
loop_
_entity_poly.entity_id
_entity_poly.type
_entity_poly.pdbx_seq_one_letter_code
_entity_poly.pdbx_strand_id
1 'polypeptide(L)'
;MVGLVVRRAVALLVVVVVLVFPVVVGLCGLFPGQIAEVVFVGCEVVVDVESARRRLEDVAQPGDIILVRGSGVEDVLVGLRYSPYWTHGMIYVGGGMVVEGTVRGVVCSPARYVVECEEFCVLRVNAPLHVRLNAAWFALNQVGKPCNWDCFQKRVYGDSYYCSEVVWASYKASIIVAGVPCGPDVDGSPFWSPLTSWGVSPAEIFLSPNTHVILWYKPAHTS
;
A
#
# COMPACT_ATOMS: atom_id res chain seq x y z
N MET A 1 -33.43 20.93 28.06
CA MET A 1 -33.77 21.35 26.66
C MET A 1 -32.56 21.45 25.73
N VAL A 2 -31.36 21.81 26.21
CA VAL A 2 -30.14 21.97 25.38
C VAL A 2 -29.66 20.68 24.68
N GLY A 3 -29.76 19.51 25.34
CA GLY A 3 -29.25 18.25 24.79
C GLY A 3 -30.00 17.68 23.57
N LEU A 4 -31.29 18.02 23.39
CA LEU A 4 -32.08 17.55 22.25
C LEU A 4 -31.75 18.35 20.98
N VAL A 5 -31.44 19.64 21.13
CA VAL A 5 -31.07 20.53 20.03
C VAL A 5 -29.69 20.15 19.47
N VAL A 6 -28.73 19.85 20.34
CA VAL A 6 -27.38 19.41 19.93
C VAL A 6 -27.43 18.07 19.21
N ARG A 7 -28.21 17.10 19.70
CA ARG A 7 -28.36 15.79 19.03
C ARG A 7 -29.02 15.90 17.65
N ARG A 8 -29.98 16.81 17.48
CA ARG A 8 -30.61 17.08 16.17
C ARG A 8 -29.66 17.80 15.22
N ALA A 9 -28.84 18.73 15.71
CA ALA A 9 -27.83 19.41 14.90
C ALA A 9 -26.73 18.45 14.41
N VAL A 10 -26.25 17.54 15.27
CA VAL A 10 -25.27 16.52 14.90
C VAL A 10 -25.86 15.51 13.91
N ALA A 11 -27.10 15.05 14.12
CA ALA A 11 -27.77 14.17 13.18
C ALA A 11 -27.97 14.83 11.81
N LEU A 12 -28.34 16.12 11.78
CA LEU A 12 -28.48 16.86 10.52
C LEU A 12 -27.13 17.03 9.81
N LEU A 13 -26.06 17.30 10.56
CA LEU A 13 -24.70 17.41 10.02
C LEU A 13 -24.22 16.08 9.42
N VAL A 14 -24.48 14.96 10.10
CA VAL A 14 -24.14 13.61 9.59
C VAL A 14 -24.96 13.30 8.34
N VAL A 15 -26.24 13.63 8.30
CA VAL A 15 -27.08 13.42 7.10
C VAL A 15 -26.60 14.29 5.93
N VAL A 16 -26.21 15.54 6.17
CA VAL A 16 -25.66 16.42 5.12
C VAL A 16 -24.31 15.89 4.62
N VAL A 17 -23.41 15.45 5.51
CA VAL A 17 -22.10 14.91 5.10
C VAL A 17 -22.25 13.56 4.39
N VAL A 18 -23.16 12.69 4.83
CA VAL A 18 -23.30 11.34 4.25
C VAL A 18 -24.12 11.35 2.96
N LEU A 19 -25.12 12.22 2.82
CA LEU A 19 -25.99 12.23 1.63
C LEU A 19 -25.63 13.29 0.60
N VAL A 20 -25.14 14.46 1.02
CA VAL A 20 -24.85 15.56 0.09
C VAL A 20 -23.44 15.47 -0.45
N PHE A 21 -22.46 15.02 0.35
CA PHE A 21 -21.07 14.91 -0.11
C PHE A 21 -20.89 13.93 -1.30
N PRO A 22 -21.49 12.73 -1.32
CA PRO A 22 -21.36 11.83 -2.48
C PRO A 22 -22.07 12.37 -3.71
N VAL A 23 -23.17 13.11 -3.53
CA VAL A 23 -23.95 13.72 -4.62
C VAL A 23 -23.19 14.90 -5.23
N VAL A 24 -22.53 15.73 -4.41
CA VAL A 24 -21.67 16.82 -4.88
C VAL A 24 -20.41 16.28 -5.57
N VAL A 25 -19.78 15.24 -5.02
CA VAL A 25 -18.64 14.56 -5.66
C VAL A 25 -19.05 13.90 -6.98
N GLY A 26 -20.25 13.31 -7.05
CA GLY A 26 -20.81 12.72 -8.27
C GLY A 26 -21.21 13.75 -9.34
N LEU A 27 -21.70 14.93 -8.95
CA LEU A 27 -22.11 16.01 -9.87
C LEU A 27 -20.94 16.89 -10.33
N CYS A 28 -19.85 17.00 -9.55
CA CYS A 28 -18.69 17.80 -9.91
C CYS A 28 -17.76 17.16 -10.95
N GLY A 29 -18.04 15.93 -11.43
CA GLY A 29 -17.26 15.33 -12.51
C GLY A 29 -15.76 15.22 -12.25
N LEU A 30 -15.34 15.19 -10.98
CA LEU A 30 -13.92 15.17 -10.57
C LEU A 30 -13.23 13.81 -10.75
N PHE A 31 -13.92 12.84 -11.35
CA PHE A 31 -13.30 11.64 -11.90
C PHE A 31 -13.68 11.51 -13.38
N PRO A 32 -13.12 12.34 -14.28
CA PRO A 32 -13.06 11.92 -15.67
C PRO A 32 -12.13 10.70 -15.71
N GLY A 33 -12.64 9.61 -16.27
CA GLY A 33 -12.04 8.29 -16.22
C GLY A 33 -10.55 8.26 -16.56
N GLN A 34 -9.75 7.92 -15.57
CA GLN A 34 -8.60 7.05 -15.72
C GLN A 34 -8.65 6.10 -14.54
N ILE A 35 -9.54 5.10 -14.60
CA ILE A 35 -9.17 3.82 -13.99
C ILE A 35 -7.97 3.41 -14.82
N ALA A 36 -6.76 3.68 -14.30
CA ALA A 36 -5.53 3.20 -14.90
C ALA A 36 -5.78 1.73 -15.22
N GLU A 37 -5.68 1.38 -16.50
CA GLU A 37 -5.80 0.00 -16.94
C GLU A 37 -4.77 -0.78 -16.12
N VAL A 38 -5.22 -1.54 -15.11
CA VAL A 38 -4.32 -2.32 -14.28
C VAL A 38 -3.69 -3.32 -15.24
N VAL A 39 -2.44 -3.07 -15.61
CA VAL A 39 -1.82 -3.85 -16.67
C VAL A 39 -1.41 -5.19 -16.07
N PHE A 40 -2.23 -6.20 -16.30
CA PHE A 40 -1.93 -7.60 -15.98
C PHE A 40 -0.93 -8.15 -17.02
N VAL A 41 0.30 -7.63 -17.02
CA VAL A 41 1.34 -8.15 -17.92
C VAL A 41 1.86 -9.47 -17.35
N GLY A 42 1.40 -10.59 -17.91
CA GLY A 42 1.86 -11.92 -17.49
C GLY A 42 1.45 -12.29 -16.07
N CYS A 43 0.39 -11.68 -15.54
CA CYS A 43 -0.12 -11.97 -14.21
C CYS A 43 -0.63 -13.41 -14.13
N GLU A 44 -0.07 -14.18 -13.22
CA GLU A 44 -0.59 -15.50 -12.86
C GLU A 44 -1.56 -15.36 -11.68
N VAL A 45 -2.78 -15.87 -11.85
CA VAL A 45 -3.76 -15.94 -10.77
C VAL A 45 -3.75 -17.35 -10.19
N VAL A 46 -3.49 -17.45 -8.89
CA VAL A 46 -3.42 -18.72 -8.16
C VAL A 46 -4.50 -18.75 -7.09
N VAL A 47 -5.15 -19.91 -6.93
CA VAL A 47 -6.27 -20.07 -6.00
C VAL A 47 -5.96 -21.01 -4.83
N ASP A 48 -4.89 -21.81 -4.90
CA ASP A 48 -4.47 -22.72 -3.85
C ASP A 48 -3.19 -22.24 -3.15
N VAL A 49 -3.16 -22.39 -1.83
CA VAL A 49 -2.08 -21.90 -0.95
C VAL A 49 -0.72 -22.51 -1.31
N GLU A 50 -0.68 -23.80 -1.65
CA GLU A 50 0.57 -24.52 -1.91
C GLU A 50 1.23 -24.06 -3.21
N SER A 51 0.45 -23.88 -4.27
CA SER A 51 0.94 -23.29 -5.51
C SER A 51 1.26 -21.82 -5.30
N ALA A 52 0.45 -21.05 -4.55
CA ALA A 52 0.75 -19.65 -4.28
C ALA A 52 2.11 -19.48 -3.58
N ARG A 53 2.43 -20.35 -2.61
CA ARG A 53 3.72 -20.36 -1.92
C ARG A 53 4.88 -20.67 -2.86
N ARG A 54 4.77 -21.76 -3.62
CA ARG A 54 5.80 -22.15 -4.59
C ARG A 54 6.03 -21.07 -5.64
N ARG A 55 4.94 -20.51 -6.19
CA ARG A 55 5.02 -19.44 -7.18
C ARG A 55 5.64 -18.17 -6.59
N LEU A 56 5.30 -17.78 -5.36
CA LEU A 56 5.95 -16.66 -4.69
C LEU A 56 7.47 -16.85 -4.60
N GLU A 57 7.92 -18.04 -4.21
CA GLU A 57 9.35 -18.38 -4.14
C GLU A 57 10.04 -18.35 -5.52
N ASP A 58 9.35 -18.78 -6.57
CA ASP A 58 9.89 -18.83 -7.94
C ASP A 58 9.99 -17.45 -8.61
N VAL A 59 8.98 -16.59 -8.41
CA VAL A 59 8.81 -15.37 -9.22
C VAL A 59 9.27 -14.09 -8.54
N ALA A 60 9.29 -14.06 -7.20
CA ALA A 60 9.63 -12.86 -6.45
C ALA A 60 11.11 -12.50 -6.65
N GLN A 61 11.35 -11.23 -6.95
CA GLN A 61 12.68 -10.66 -7.11
C GLN A 61 12.88 -9.51 -6.13
N PRO A 62 14.10 -9.27 -5.64
CA PRO A 62 14.37 -8.11 -4.80
C PRO A 62 13.86 -6.81 -5.42
N GLY A 63 13.09 -6.08 -4.62
CA GLY A 63 12.39 -4.86 -4.99
C GLY A 63 10.93 -5.06 -5.38
N ASP A 64 10.47 -6.28 -5.67
CA ASP A 64 9.05 -6.53 -5.86
C ASP A 64 8.27 -6.15 -4.59
N ILE A 65 7.10 -5.55 -4.77
CA ILE A 65 6.23 -5.09 -3.70
C ILE A 65 5.16 -6.16 -3.48
N ILE A 66 4.88 -6.53 -2.25
CA ILE A 66 3.79 -7.43 -1.92
C ILE A 66 2.74 -6.63 -1.17
N LEU A 67 1.50 -6.68 -1.66
CA LEU A 67 0.34 -6.10 -1.00
C LEU A 67 -0.55 -7.23 -0.53
N VAL A 68 -1.04 -7.11 0.70
CA VAL A 68 -1.90 -8.13 1.31
C VAL A 68 -3.24 -7.53 1.71
N ARG A 69 -4.27 -8.37 1.71
CA ARG A 69 -5.54 -8.12 2.36
C ARG A 69 -5.58 -8.97 3.62
N GLY A 70 -5.52 -8.30 4.77
CA GLY A 70 -5.59 -8.93 6.09
C GLY A 70 -6.75 -8.38 6.91
N SER A 71 -7.20 -9.16 7.88
CA SER A 71 -8.22 -8.80 8.87
C SER A 71 -7.65 -8.65 10.29
N GLY A 72 -6.33 -8.50 10.42
CA GLY A 72 -5.66 -8.32 11.71
C GLY A 72 -6.03 -6.98 12.35
N VAL A 73 -6.00 -6.89 13.69
CA VAL A 73 -6.28 -5.63 14.42
C VAL A 73 -5.30 -4.51 14.02
N GLU A 74 -4.08 -4.87 13.62
CA GLU A 74 -3.06 -3.97 13.08
C GLU A 74 -3.48 -3.38 11.71
N ASP A 75 -4.19 -4.15 10.90
CA ASP A 75 -4.78 -3.74 9.62
C ASP A 75 -6.03 -2.86 9.80
N VAL A 76 -6.74 -2.96 10.92
CA VAL A 76 -8.02 -2.25 11.12
C VAL A 76 -7.82 -0.73 11.24
N LEU A 77 -6.74 -0.26 11.89
CA LEU A 77 -6.45 1.19 12.01
C LEU A 77 -6.02 1.82 10.67
N VAL A 78 -5.39 1.04 9.78
CA VAL A 78 -4.96 1.48 8.44
C VAL A 78 -6.06 1.26 7.40
N GLY A 79 -6.81 0.16 7.50
CA GLY A 79 -7.86 -0.26 6.57
C GLY A 79 -9.17 0.53 6.68
N LEU A 80 -9.52 1.04 7.86
CA LEU A 80 -10.80 1.76 8.07
C LEU A 80 -10.90 3.13 7.38
N ARG A 81 -9.80 3.69 6.86
CA ARG A 81 -9.83 5.01 6.17
C ARG A 81 -8.95 5.13 4.93
N TYR A 82 -7.81 4.43 4.86
CA TYR A 82 -6.75 4.76 3.89
C TYR A 82 -6.68 3.81 2.69
N SER A 83 -7.01 2.53 2.89
CA SER A 83 -6.94 1.52 1.83
C SER A 83 -7.90 0.38 2.14
N PRO A 84 -9.17 0.45 1.67
CA PRO A 84 -10.21 -0.47 2.11
C PRO A 84 -10.05 -1.91 1.59
N TYR A 85 -9.17 -2.14 0.60
CA TYR A 85 -8.92 -3.47 0.03
C TYR A 85 -7.53 -4.00 0.36
N TRP A 86 -6.47 -3.26 -0.01
CA TRP A 86 -5.09 -3.63 0.31
C TRP A 86 -4.71 -3.04 1.66
N THR A 87 -4.71 -3.82 2.73
CA THR A 87 -4.57 -3.26 4.08
C THR A 87 -3.11 -3.01 4.46
N HIS A 88 -2.18 -3.73 3.84
CA HIS A 88 -0.77 -3.68 4.20
C HIS A 88 0.15 -3.90 3.00
N GLY A 89 1.36 -3.35 3.09
CA GLY A 89 2.35 -3.36 2.02
C GLY A 89 3.76 -3.62 2.55
N MET A 90 4.52 -4.38 1.76
CA MET A 90 5.89 -4.80 2.09
C MET A 90 6.73 -4.90 0.81
N ILE A 91 8.05 -4.91 0.95
CA ILE A 91 8.99 -5.04 -0.16
C ILE A 91 9.84 -6.30 0.00
N TYR A 92 9.90 -7.14 -1.04
CA TYR A 92 10.73 -8.34 -1.06
C TYR A 92 12.20 -7.96 -1.20
N VAL A 93 13.05 -8.52 -0.34
CA VAL A 93 14.47 -8.15 -0.22
C VAL A 93 15.43 -9.28 -0.59
N GLY A 94 14.90 -10.41 -1.07
CA GLY A 94 15.67 -11.61 -1.40
C GLY A 94 15.70 -12.64 -0.28
N GLY A 95 16.13 -13.86 -0.60
CA GLY A 95 16.30 -14.94 0.37
C GLY A 95 15.00 -15.38 1.06
N GLY A 96 13.85 -15.17 0.44
CA GLY A 96 12.55 -15.46 1.04
C GLY A 96 12.14 -14.48 2.14
N MET A 97 12.71 -13.27 2.16
CA MET A 97 12.45 -12.25 3.17
C MET A 97 11.79 -11.00 2.59
N VAL A 98 11.00 -10.32 3.42
CA VAL A 98 10.36 -9.03 3.14
C VAL A 98 10.70 -8.03 4.23
N VAL A 99 10.70 -6.75 3.88
CA VAL A 99 10.72 -5.64 4.84
C VAL A 99 9.37 -4.94 4.84
N GLU A 100 8.88 -4.65 6.04
CA GLU A 100 7.57 -4.06 6.27
C GLU A 100 7.59 -3.15 7.50
N GLY A 101 6.76 -2.09 7.48
CA GLY A 101 6.49 -1.27 8.67
C GLY A 101 5.29 -1.84 9.42
N THR A 102 5.47 -2.30 10.65
CA THR A 102 4.41 -2.86 11.52
C THR A 102 4.20 -1.98 12.75
N VAL A 103 3.24 -2.31 13.61
CA VAL A 103 3.09 -1.64 14.91
C VAL A 103 4.33 -1.78 15.81
N ARG A 104 5.19 -2.77 15.54
CA ARG A 104 6.47 -2.99 16.24
C ARG A 104 7.64 -2.21 15.64
N GLY A 105 7.39 -1.46 14.56
CA GLY A 105 8.41 -0.80 13.75
C GLY A 105 8.70 -1.52 12.44
N VAL A 106 9.76 -1.07 11.77
CA VAL A 106 10.24 -1.67 10.52
C VAL A 106 10.95 -2.97 10.84
N VAL A 107 10.43 -4.08 10.32
CA VAL A 107 10.94 -5.43 10.58
C VAL A 107 11.29 -6.15 9.28
N CYS A 108 12.09 -7.20 9.41
CA CYS A 108 12.40 -8.12 8.31
C CYS A 108 11.79 -9.48 8.65
N SER A 109 10.84 -9.92 7.83
CA SER A 109 10.00 -11.10 8.08
C SER A 109 10.12 -12.12 6.93
N PRO A 110 9.89 -13.41 7.18
CA PRO A 110 9.71 -14.40 6.13
C PRO A 110 8.54 -14.04 5.19
N ALA A 111 8.80 -13.97 3.88
CA ALA A 111 7.80 -13.67 2.85
C ALA A 111 6.67 -14.71 2.82
N ARG A 112 6.94 -15.96 3.21
CA ARG A 112 5.96 -17.05 3.20
C ARG A 112 4.71 -16.77 4.04
N TYR A 113 4.75 -15.85 5.01
CA TYR A 113 3.58 -15.54 5.84
C TYR A 113 2.45 -14.88 5.05
N VAL A 114 2.72 -14.28 3.88
CA VAL A 114 1.68 -13.63 3.07
C VAL A 114 0.64 -14.61 2.52
N VAL A 115 0.96 -15.91 2.43
CA VAL A 115 0.00 -16.92 1.99
C VAL A 115 -1.04 -17.28 3.07
N GLU A 116 -0.81 -16.84 4.31
CA GLU A 116 -1.76 -16.96 5.43
C GLU A 116 -2.78 -15.81 5.43
N CYS A 117 -2.55 -14.76 4.63
CA CYS A 117 -3.50 -13.66 4.46
C CYS A 117 -4.69 -14.08 3.59
N GLU A 118 -5.78 -13.30 3.66
CA GLU A 118 -7.00 -13.57 2.88
C GLU A 118 -6.74 -13.44 1.37
N GLU A 119 -5.81 -12.58 0.99
CA GLU A 119 -5.43 -12.33 -0.39
C GLU A 119 -4.07 -11.63 -0.45
N PHE A 120 -3.29 -11.88 -1.51
CA PHE A 120 -2.12 -11.05 -1.78
C PHE A 120 -1.88 -10.88 -3.28
N CYS A 121 -1.20 -9.80 -3.65
CA CYS A 121 -0.60 -9.65 -4.96
C CYS A 121 0.87 -9.25 -4.85
N VAL A 122 1.65 -9.66 -5.84
CA VAL A 122 3.03 -9.24 -6.05
C VAL A 122 3.05 -8.28 -7.22
N LEU A 123 3.56 -7.08 -6.96
CA LEU A 123 3.75 -6.01 -7.93
C LEU A 123 5.22 -5.88 -8.28
N ARG A 124 5.51 -5.69 -9.56
CA ARG A 124 6.84 -5.35 -10.03
C ARG A 124 6.87 -3.92 -10.53
N VAL A 125 7.85 -3.15 -10.08
CA VAL A 125 8.06 -1.78 -10.55
C VAL A 125 8.71 -1.81 -11.93
N ASN A 126 8.18 -0.98 -12.85
CA ASN A 126 8.72 -0.74 -14.18
C ASN A 126 10.00 0.12 -14.09
N ALA A 127 11.06 -0.49 -13.56
CA ALA A 127 12.36 0.13 -13.40
C ALA A 127 13.48 -0.88 -13.71
N PRO A 128 14.68 -0.42 -14.09
CA PRO A 128 15.84 -1.29 -14.25
C PRO A 128 16.16 -2.07 -12.97
N LEU A 129 16.76 -3.25 -13.13
CA LEU A 129 17.08 -4.14 -12.00
C LEU A 129 17.87 -3.45 -10.88
N HIS A 130 18.87 -2.62 -11.21
CA HIS A 130 19.67 -1.92 -10.20
C HIS A 130 18.83 -0.97 -9.32
N VAL A 131 17.77 -0.36 -9.87
CA VAL A 131 16.85 0.50 -9.12
C VAL A 131 16.05 -0.33 -8.12
N ARG A 132 15.53 -1.48 -8.55
CA ARG A 132 14.78 -2.40 -7.69
C ARG A 132 15.66 -2.98 -6.57
N LEU A 133 16.91 -3.33 -6.89
CA LEU A 133 17.90 -3.77 -5.91
C LEU A 133 18.23 -2.66 -4.90
N ASN A 134 18.41 -1.41 -5.34
CA ASN A 134 18.64 -0.28 -4.45
C ASN A 134 17.43 -0.02 -3.53
N ALA A 135 16.20 -0.16 -4.03
CA ALA A 135 15.00 -0.06 -3.22
C ALA A 135 14.97 -1.12 -2.11
N ALA A 136 15.22 -2.39 -2.47
CA ALA A 136 15.33 -3.48 -1.48
C ALA A 136 16.43 -3.23 -0.45
N TRP A 137 17.60 -2.76 -0.90
CA TRP A 137 18.71 -2.41 -0.02
C TRP A 137 18.35 -1.26 0.93
N PHE A 138 17.70 -0.20 0.43
CA PHE A 138 17.24 0.89 1.26
C PHE A 138 16.30 0.41 2.36
N ALA A 139 15.32 -0.44 2.01
CA ALA A 139 14.36 -1.01 2.94
C ALA A 139 15.06 -1.78 4.07
N LEU A 140 16.01 -2.66 3.72
CA LEU A 140 16.83 -3.38 4.70
C LEU A 140 17.52 -2.45 5.71
N ASN A 141 18.02 -1.29 5.24
CA ASN A 141 18.66 -0.30 6.11
C ASN A 141 17.67 0.49 7.00
N GLN A 142 16.36 0.31 6.82
CA GLN A 142 15.35 0.91 7.70
C GLN A 142 14.94 -0.04 8.83
N VAL A 143 15.31 -1.33 8.78
CA VAL A 143 14.97 -2.32 9.81
C VAL A 143 15.44 -1.85 11.19
N GLY A 144 14.54 -1.92 12.17
CA GLY A 144 14.76 -1.45 13.54
C GLY A 144 14.24 -0.04 13.82
N LYS A 145 13.85 0.73 12.79
CA LYS A 145 13.18 2.02 13.00
C LYS A 145 11.77 1.85 13.58
N PRO A 146 11.28 2.77 14.42
CA PRO A 146 9.94 2.70 15.00
C PRO A 146 8.81 2.85 13.96
N CYS A 147 7.61 2.44 14.37
CA CYS A 147 6.39 2.63 13.60
C CYS A 147 6.05 4.11 13.51
N ASN A 148 5.72 4.60 12.32
CA ASN A 148 5.15 5.93 12.15
C ASN A 148 3.62 5.86 12.33
N TRP A 149 3.13 6.31 13.48
CA TRP A 149 1.69 6.40 13.75
C TRP A 149 1.01 7.57 13.02
N ASP A 150 1.79 8.49 12.45
CA ASP A 150 1.30 9.56 11.59
C ASP A 150 1.31 9.11 10.12
N CYS A 151 0.21 8.47 9.72
CA CYS A 151 0.01 8.00 8.34
C CYS A 151 -0.42 9.11 7.37
N PHE A 152 -0.44 10.38 7.78
CA PHE A 152 -0.88 11.51 6.93
C PHE A 152 0.24 12.21 6.19
N GLN A 153 1.49 11.84 6.47
CA GLN A 153 2.67 12.36 5.83
C GLN A 153 3.61 11.21 5.49
N LYS A 154 4.39 11.39 4.42
CA LYS A 154 5.43 10.45 4.02
C LYS A 154 6.77 11.17 3.90
N ARG A 155 7.84 10.51 4.30
CA ARG A 155 9.21 11.04 4.28
C ARG A 155 10.14 10.01 3.67
N VAL A 156 11.03 10.44 2.76
CA VAL A 156 12.00 9.52 2.16
C VAL A 156 13.04 9.09 3.18
N TYR A 157 13.50 10.02 4.02
CA TYR A 157 14.45 9.76 5.11
C TYR A 157 13.80 10.09 6.44
N GLY A 158 12.82 9.28 6.85
CA GLY A 158 12.15 9.39 8.13
C GLY A 158 12.88 8.66 9.26
N ASP A 159 12.65 9.10 10.50
CA ASP A 159 13.09 8.40 11.71
C ASP A 159 12.12 7.27 12.10
N SER A 160 10.96 7.20 11.47
CA SER A 160 9.93 6.17 11.62
C SER A 160 9.25 5.94 10.26
N TYR A 161 8.62 4.77 10.08
CA TYR A 161 7.84 4.46 8.88
C TYR A 161 6.59 3.63 9.20
N TYR A 162 5.51 3.83 8.45
CA TYR A 162 4.43 2.84 8.33
C TYR A 162 4.62 1.98 7.08
N CYS A 163 3.75 0.97 6.91
CA CYS A 163 3.91 -0.10 5.91
C CYS A 163 4.14 0.39 4.48
N SER A 164 3.21 1.15 3.91
CA SER A 164 3.34 1.68 2.56
C SER A 164 4.35 2.84 2.46
N GLU A 165 4.62 3.57 3.56
CA GLU A 165 5.64 4.62 3.59
C GLU A 165 7.03 4.06 3.29
N VAL A 166 7.43 2.97 3.98
CA VAL A 166 8.76 2.39 3.77
C VAL A 166 8.92 1.84 2.35
N VAL A 167 7.86 1.29 1.76
CA VAL A 167 7.86 0.82 0.36
C VAL A 167 8.06 1.99 -0.60
N TRP A 168 7.28 3.06 -0.44
CA TRP A 168 7.40 4.26 -1.27
C TRP A 168 8.77 4.93 -1.11
N ALA A 169 9.22 5.14 0.13
CA ALA A 169 10.50 5.75 0.45
C ALA A 169 11.67 4.96 -0.17
N SER A 170 11.60 3.63 -0.15
CA SER A 170 12.58 2.75 -0.78
C SER A 170 12.76 3.03 -2.27
N TYR A 171 11.65 3.18 -2.99
CA TYR A 171 11.70 3.51 -4.41
C TYR A 171 12.12 4.95 -4.66
N LYS A 172 11.70 5.93 -3.85
CA LYS A 172 12.20 7.31 -3.98
C LYS A 172 13.70 7.42 -3.74
N ALA A 173 14.24 6.71 -2.75
CA ALA A 173 15.66 6.71 -2.38
C ALA A 173 16.55 5.92 -3.34
N SER A 174 15.98 5.06 -4.20
CA SER A 174 16.73 4.17 -5.09
C SER A 174 17.60 4.90 -6.12
N ILE A 175 17.25 6.15 -6.47
CA ILE A 175 18.02 7.05 -7.33
C ILE A 175 18.14 8.41 -6.62
N ILE A 176 19.36 8.95 -6.62
CA ILE A 176 19.67 10.28 -6.07
C ILE A 176 20.33 11.10 -7.17
N VAL A 177 19.79 12.28 -7.45
CA VAL A 177 20.36 13.24 -8.39
C VAL A 177 20.60 14.55 -7.64
N ALA A 178 21.85 15.02 -7.65
CA ALA A 178 22.27 16.23 -6.92
C ALA A 178 21.87 16.22 -5.42
N GLY A 179 21.93 15.04 -4.78
CA GLY A 179 21.55 14.87 -3.37
C GLY A 179 20.03 14.75 -3.12
N VAL A 180 19.21 14.81 -4.16
CA VAL A 180 17.74 14.73 -4.06
C VAL A 180 17.24 13.34 -4.46
N PRO A 181 16.46 12.64 -3.62
CA PRO A 181 15.79 11.40 -3.98
C PRO A 181 14.81 11.60 -5.13
N CYS A 182 14.99 10.85 -6.21
CA CYS A 182 14.23 11.00 -7.44
C CYS A 182 13.95 9.67 -8.14
N GLY A 183 14.05 8.55 -7.42
CA GLY A 183 13.64 7.27 -7.94
C GLY A 183 12.14 7.21 -8.29
N PRO A 184 11.70 6.12 -8.94
CA PRO A 184 10.34 5.95 -9.42
C PRO A 184 9.31 6.26 -8.33
N ASP A 185 8.29 7.04 -8.67
CA ASP A 185 7.22 7.30 -7.73
C ASP A 185 6.17 6.20 -7.82
N VAL A 186 6.14 5.34 -6.81
CA VAL A 186 5.15 4.27 -6.71
C VAL A 186 3.86 4.74 -6.03
N ASP A 187 3.74 6.04 -5.72
CA ASP A 187 2.45 6.61 -5.32
C ASP A 187 1.62 6.97 -6.56
N GLY A 188 0.50 6.29 -6.75
CA GLY A 188 -0.47 6.57 -7.82
C GLY A 188 -1.21 7.91 -7.68
N SER A 189 -1.17 8.54 -6.50
CA SER A 189 -1.77 9.85 -6.22
C SER A 189 -0.85 10.70 -5.32
N PRO A 190 0.26 11.24 -5.86
CA PRO A 190 1.30 11.91 -5.06
C PRO A 190 0.89 13.27 -4.46
N PHE A 191 -0.35 13.72 -4.69
CA PHE A 191 -0.89 14.98 -4.19
C PHE A 191 -1.82 14.75 -3.01
N TRP A 192 -2.13 15.84 -2.31
CA TRP A 192 -3.06 15.78 -1.19
C TRP A 192 -4.39 15.13 -1.57
N SER A 193 -4.82 14.12 -0.81
CA SER A 193 -6.15 13.51 -0.95
C SER A 193 -6.92 13.50 0.39
N PRO A 194 -8.26 13.54 0.39
CA PRO A 194 -9.05 13.42 1.62
C PRO A 194 -8.86 12.07 2.35
N LEU A 195 -8.41 11.04 1.63
CA LEU A 195 -8.20 9.70 2.16
C LEU A 195 -6.84 9.57 2.83
N THR A 196 -5.77 10.03 2.17
CA THR A 196 -4.36 9.80 2.57
C THR A 196 -3.64 11.07 3.01
N SER A 197 -4.26 12.25 2.88
CA SER A 197 -3.60 13.54 3.05
C SER A 197 -2.33 13.59 2.19
N TRP A 198 -1.15 13.72 2.78
CA TRP A 198 0.14 13.67 2.06
C TRP A 198 0.85 12.31 2.26
N GLY A 199 0.17 11.32 2.81
CA GLY A 199 0.65 9.96 2.96
C GLY A 199 0.62 9.19 1.64
N VAL A 200 0.86 7.88 1.73
CA VAL A 200 0.77 6.95 0.61
C VAL A 200 0.16 5.65 1.11
N SER A 201 -0.87 5.16 0.47
CA SER A 201 -1.60 3.95 0.82
C SER A 201 -1.15 2.75 -0.02
N PRO A 202 -1.35 1.51 0.46
CA PRO A 202 -1.18 0.32 -0.38
C PRO A 202 -2.05 0.37 -1.66
N ALA A 203 -3.27 0.91 -1.59
CA ALA A 203 -4.12 1.11 -2.75
C ALA A 203 -3.49 2.05 -3.80
N GLU A 204 -2.89 3.17 -3.39
CA GLU A 204 -2.18 4.06 -4.32
C GLU A 204 -0.97 3.37 -4.95
N ILE A 205 -0.28 2.49 -4.22
CA ILE A 205 0.82 1.69 -4.77
C ILE A 205 0.32 0.68 -5.81
N PHE A 206 -0.82 0.03 -5.54
CA PHE A 206 -1.46 -0.87 -6.48
C PHE A 206 -1.92 -0.17 -7.77
N LEU A 207 -2.42 1.06 -7.63
CA LEU A 207 -2.93 1.86 -8.75
C LEU A 207 -1.84 2.69 -9.46
N SER A 208 -0.59 2.60 -9.02
CA SER A 208 0.51 3.34 -9.63
C SER A 208 0.74 2.89 -11.07
N PRO A 209 0.90 3.81 -12.05
CA PRO A 209 1.25 3.44 -13.42
C PRO A 209 2.69 2.88 -13.53
N ASN A 210 3.48 2.99 -12.46
CA ASN A 210 4.84 2.47 -12.40
C ASN A 210 4.91 1.02 -11.89
N THR A 211 3.79 0.39 -11.53
CA THR A 211 3.71 -0.99 -11.05
C THR A 211 2.87 -1.85 -12.02
N HIS A 212 3.12 -3.15 -12.03
CA HIS A 212 2.25 -4.14 -12.68
C HIS A 212 2.20 -5.41 -11.85
N VAL A 213 1.07 -6.12 -11.89
CA VAL A 213 0.86 -7.37 -11.15
C VAL A 213 1.57 -8.51 -11.86
N ILE A 214 2.39 -9.27 -11.15
CA ILE A 214 3.07 -10.48 -11.67
C ILE A 214 2.50 -11.78 -11.09
N LEU A 215 1.96 -11.73 -9.87
CA LEU A 215 1.34 -12.84 -9.19
C LEU A 215 0.17 -12.32 -8.36
N TRP A 216 -0.95 -13.00 -8.42
CA TRP A 216 -2.10 -12.70 -7.57
C TRP A 216 -2.63 -14.00 -6.98
N TYR A 217 -2.53 -14.13 -5.66
CA TYR A 217 -3.22 -15.18 -4.93
C TYR A 217 -4.58 -14.68 -4.48
N LYS A 218 -5.63 -15.32 -5.01
CA LYS A 218 -7.01 -15.04 -4.64
C LYS A 218 -7.70 -16.37 -4.32
N PRO A 219 -7.81 -16.76 -3.04
CA PRO A 219 -8.48 -18.00 -2.68
C PRO A 219 -9.92 -17.97 -3.19
N ALA A 220 -10.39 -19.11 -3.70
CA ALA A 220 -11.81 -19.26 -4.00
C ALA A 220 -12.57 -19.03 -2.70
N HIS A 221 -13.45 -18.02 -2.67
CA HIS A 221 -14.26 -17.73 -1.49
C HIS A 221 -14.93 -19.02 -1.03
N THR A 222 -14.58 -19.51 0.15
CA THR A 222 -15.48 -20.36 0.92
C THR A 222 -16.63 -19.45 1.32
N SER A 223 -17.69 -19.49 0.52
CA SER A 223 -19.00 -18.91 0.81
C SER A 223 -19.47 -19.21 2.22
#